data_AF-A0A0G4NGK8-F1
#
_entry.id   AF-A0A0G4NGK8-F1
#
_cell.length_a   1.000
_cell.length_b   1.000
_cell.length_c   1.000
_cell.angle_alpha   90.00
_cell.angle_beta   90.00
_cell.angle_gamma   90.00
#
_symmetry.space_group_name_H-M   'P 1'
#
loop_
_entity.id
_entity.type
_entity.pdbx_description
1 polymer ?
#
loop_
_entity_poly.entity_id
_entity_poly.type
_entity_poly.pdbx_seq_one_letter_code
_entity_poly.pdbx_strand_id
1 'polypeptide(L)'
;MAAIPNRAALNPTDTAAVEGASETVAKYAKDGAVIVEKSTVPTGTARMIHQIMHQHRPECQYEIVSNPEFLAEGTAVRDLMHPDRILIGSNTTPAGLRAAAALKSIYTAWVPEVKVLLVNTWSSELTKLVANAMLAQRISSINSISALCEELGADVSEISKGIGADTRLGKKFLHAGVGFGGSCFEKDILNLSYMARTLHLDTVADYWMGVLDINKYQRDRFTQKVHRALNGNLKGKKVAILGFAFKEGTNDTRNSIAVHIIREISNERPKEIAIFDPGCSAAEIMEEVREHIKDERTLSQIKVRNNWRDTTEGSSAICILTPWYHFRYPAQAQATARRTSLWNGSKEQQKAIANAGFLGPKPTEMDIIDLEKFVTRGNNGTAVDPLKRLVPEVCPVDCKGCGQTAAAEDEGDAVDWEEVSRHMKLPKLVLDGRNIVSAPELEKLGFRVQGIGKGVGM
;
A
#
# COMPACT_ATOMS: atom_id res chain seq x y z
N MET A 1 -33.15 -3.59 17.18
CA MET A 1 -31.91 -3.51 18.00
C MET A 1 -30.87 -4.37 17.34
N ALA A 2 -30.04 -3.80 16.46
CA ALA A 2 -28.89 -4.50 15.93
C ALA A 2 -27.86 -4.64 17.07
N ALA A 3 -27.36 -5.85 17.29
CA ALA A 3 -26.37 -6.12 18.31
C ALA A 3 -25.14 -5.24 18.06
N ILE A 4 -24.75 -4.47 19.08
CA ILE A 4 -23.52 -3.69 19.11
C ILE A 4 -22.36 -4.67 18.82
N PRO A 5 -21.54 -4.47 17.78
CA PRO A 5 -20.33 -5.25 17.61
C PRO A 5 -19.51 -5.11 18.90
N ASN A 6 -19.20 -6.24 19.51
CA ASN A 6 -18.51 -6.34 20.79
C ASN A 6 -17.35 -5.32 20.86
N ARG A 7 -17.21 -4.57 21.95
CA ARG A 7 -16.08 -3.61 22.15
C ARG A 7 -14.71 -4.26 21.88
N ALA A 8 -14.62 -5.59 22.00
CA ALA A 8 -13.46 -6.41 21.67
C ALA A 8 -13.13 -6.54 20.16
N ALA A 9 -14.00 -6.14 19.24
CA ALA A 9 -13.78 -6.24 17.79
C ALA A 9 -12.99 -5.08 17.19
N LEU A 10 -12.81 -3.99 17.95
CA LEU A 10 -11.98 -2.85 17.57
C LEU A 10 -10.66 -2.98 18.33
N ASN A 11 -9.65 -3.57 17.69
CA ASN A 11 -8.32 -3.65 18.29
C ASN A 11 -7.59 -2.32 18.02
N PRO A 12 -7.35 -1.48 19.04
CA PRO A 12 -6.62 -0.24 18.85
C PRO A 12 -5.18 -0.53 18.39
N THR A 13 -4.56 0.43 17.70
CA THR A 13 -3.16 0.31 17.30
C THR A 13 -2.28 0.09 18.52
N ASP A 14 -1.38 -0.90 18.46
CA ASP A 14 -0.41 -1.16 19.51
C ASP A 14 0.56 0.02 19.67
N THR A 15 0.57 0.63 20.86
CA THR A 15 1.42 1.77 21.21
C THR A 15 2.67 1.38 22.01
N ALA A 16 2.86 0.09 22.35
CA ALA A 16 3.94 -0.35 23.24
C ALA A 16 5.34 0.07 22.76
N ALA A 17 5.59 -0.04 21.45
CA ALA A 17 6.86 0.39 20.86
C ALA A 17 7.08 1.92 20.97
N VAL A 18 6.01 2.70 20.82
CA VAL A 18 6.06 4.16 20.94
C VAL A 18 6.24 4.59 22.39
N GLU A 19 5.57 3.91 23.32
CA GLU A 19 5.73 4.13 24.76
C GLU A 19 7.17 3.85 25.20
N GLY A 20 7.73 2.68 24.85
CA GLY A 20 9.12 2.34 25.20
C GLY A 20 10.16 3.27 24.59
N ALA A 21 9.94 3.72 23.34
CA ALA A 21 10.78 4.76 22.72
C ALA A 21 10.66 6.09 23.48
N SER A 22 9.45 6.48 23.88
CA SER A 22 9.20 7.72 24.63
C SER A 22 9.86 7.70 26.01
N GLU A 23 9.82 6.58 26.73
CA GLU A 23 10.54 6.42 28.00
C GLU A 23 12.05 6.56 27.82
N THR A 24 12.59 6.00 26.75
CA THR A 24 14.02 6.11 26.44
C THR A 24 14.39 7.56 26.14
N VAL A 25 13.61 8.26 25.31
CA VAL A 25 13.80 9.69 25.04
C VAL A 25 13.71 10.49 26.35
N ALA A 26 12.74 10.21 27.21
CA ALA A 26 12.58 10.90 28.48
C ALA A 26 13.80 10.77 29.39
N LYS A 27 14.48 9.62 29.38
CA LYS A 27 15.70 9.37 30.19
C LYS A 27 16.93 10.12 29.68
N TYR A 28 16.99 10.53 28.42
CA TYR A 28 18.23 11.04 27.81
C TYR A 28 18.10 12.39 27.09
N ALA A 29 16.89 12.86 26.79
CA ALA A 29 16.66 14.13 26.08
C ALA A 29 17.26 15.32 26.83
N LYS A 30 17.91 16.22 26.09
CA LYS A 30 18.46 17.46 26.64
C LYS A 30 17.34 18.46 26.92
N ASP A 31 17.61 19.40 27.84
CA ASP A 31 16.73 20.53 28.07
C ASP A 31 16.54 21.36 26.80
N GLY A 32 15.30 21.76 26.52
CA GLY A 32 14.89 22.45 25.30
C GLY A 32 14.71 21.55 24.06
N ALA A 33 14.70 20.22 24.20
CA ALA A 33 14.55 19.30 23.07
C ALA A 33 13.17 19.42 22.39
N VAL A 34 13.17 19.29 21.06
CA VAL A 34 11.95 19.11 20.25
C VAL A 34 11.83 17.64 19.90
N ILE A 35 10.75 17.01 20.36
CA ILE A 35 10.46 15.59 20.14
C ILE A 35 9.46 15.51 18.98
N VAL A 36 9.86 14.87 17.89
CA VAL A 36 9.04 14.75 16.68
C VAL A 36 8.42 13.36 16.61
N GLU A 37 7.10 13.32 16.77
CA GLU A 37 6.28 12.13 16.57
C GLU A 37 5.97 11.99 15.07
N LYS A 38 6.45 10.93 14.43
CA LYS A 38 6.26 10.66 12.99
C LYS A 38 5.54 9.33 12.70
N SER A 39 5.34 8.53 13.75
CA SER A 39 4.75 7.20 13.63
C SER A 39 3.26 7.33 13.26
N THR A 40 2.69 6.34 12.56
CA THR A 40 1.23 6.34 12.38
C THR A 40 0.59 5.79 13.65
N VAL A 41 0.18 6.70 14.52
CA VAL A 41 -0.36 6.42 15.86
C VAL A 41 -1.78 6.99 16.01
N PRO A 42 -2.59 6.47 16.95
CA PRO A 42 -3.89 7.05 17.25
C PRO A 42 -3.78 8.53 17.67
N THR A 43 -4.82 9.33 17.40
CA THR A 43 -4.87 10.70 17.89
C THR A 43 -4.82 10.73 19.42
N GLY A 44 -4.01 11.64 19.97
CA GLY A 44 -3.73 11.77 21.40
C GLY A 44 -2.39 11.17 21.83
N THR A 45 -1.63 10.55 20.93
CA THR A 45 -0.29 10.01 21.25
C THR A 45 0.69 11.10 21.68
N ALA A 46 0.65 12.30 21.11
CA ALA A 46 1.47 13.42 21.60
C ALA A 46 1.21 13.74 23.08
N ARG A 47 -0.04 13.59 23.54
CA ARG A 47 -0.39 13.76 24.96
C ARG A 47 0.16 12.62 25.81
N MET A 48 0.15 11.38 25.32
CA MET A 48 0.77 10.24 25.99
C MET A 48 2.29 10.43 26.13
N ILE A 49 2.97 10.84 25.05
CA ILE A 49 4.40 11.16 25.08
C ILE A 49 4.67 12.25 26.12
N HIS A 50 3.84 13.30 26.17
CA HIS A 50 3.96 14.36 27.17
C HIS A 50 3.86 13.82 28.60
N GLN A 51 2.90 12.92 28.87
CA GLN A 51 2.75 12.32 30.19
C GLN A 51 3.98 11.49 30.59
N ILE A 52 4.50 10.67 29.68
CA ILE A 52 5.71 9.87 29.91
C ILE A 52 6.92 10.78 30.19
N MET A 53 7.09 11.82 29.39
CA MET A 53 8.17 12.80 29.56
C MET A 53 8.06 13.51 30.91
N HIS A 54 6.87 13.97 31.28
CA HIS A 54 6.64 14.69 32.54
C HIS A 54 6.86 13.80 33.77
N GLN A 55 6.49 12.51 33.71
CA GLN A 55 6.73 11.56 34.80
C GLN A 55 8.22 11.32 35.06
N HIS A 56 9.04 11.27 34.02
CA HIS A 56 10.47 10.99 34.15
C HIS A 56 11.30 12.26 34.36
N ARG A 57 10.88 13.40 33.81
CA ARG A 57 11.60 14.67 33.84
C ARG A 57 10.64 15.88 33.95
N PRO A 58 10.01 16.09 35.11
CA PRO A 58 9.02 17.16 35.28
C PRO A 58 9.62 18.58 35.14
N GLU A 59 10.90 18.75 35.46
CA GLU A 59 11.60 20.05 35.43
C GLU A 59 12.19 20.41 34.06
N CYS A 60 12.25 19.44 33.13
CA CYS A 60 12.86 19.64 31.80
C CYS A 60 11.89 20.38 30.87
N GLN A 61 12.40 21.36 30.13
CA GLN A 61 11.67 22.01 29.05
C GLN A 61 11.78 21.18 27.78
N TYR A 62 10.64 20.87 27.16
CA TYR A 62 10.60 20.17 25.88
C TYR A 62 9.31 20.50 25.15
N GLU A 63 9.31 20.31 23.85
CA GLU A 63 8.12 20.45 23.01
C GLU A 63 7.90 19.18 22.20
N ILE A 64 6.64 18.78 22.05
CA ILE A 64 6.25 17.60 21.28
C ILE A 64 5.50 18.07 20.05
N VAL A 65 6.00 17.67 18.89
CA VAL A 65 5.50 18.06 17.58
C VAL A 65 5.09 16.80 16.82
N SER A 66 3.87 16.78 16.28
CA SER A 66 3.43 15.72 15.37
C SER A 66 3.84 16.08 13.94
N ASN A 67 4.41 15.14 13.22
CA ASN A 67 4.82 15.27 11.83
C ASN A 67 4.52 13.97 11.09
N PRO A 68 3.23 13.72 10.76
CA PRO A 68 2.82 12.46 10.16
C PRO A 68 3.46 12.27 8.78
N GLU A 69 3.74 11.03 8.45
CA GLU A 69 4.27 10.65 7.15
C GLU A 69 3.13 10.37 6.14
N PHE A 70 3.38 10.65 4.85
CA PHE A 70 2.46 10.34 3.75
C PHE A 70 3.18 9.68 2.58
N LEU A 71 4.16 8.85 2.90
CA LEU A 71 4.97 8.12 1.95
C LEU A 71 4.19 6.90 1.47
N ALA A 72 4.35 6.55 0.19
CA ALA A 72 3.88 5.29 -0.32
C ALA A 72 5.05 4.34 -0.51
N GLU A 73 4.87 3.09 -0.07
CA GLU A 73 5.85 2.03 -0.34
C GLU A 73 6.11 1.89 -1.85
N GLY A 74 7.35 1.63 -2.25
CA GLY A 74 7.81 1.67 -3.64
C GLY A 74 8.17 3.07 -4.15
N THR A 75 7.70 4.16 -3.52
CA THR A 75 8.01 5.54 -3.92
C THR A 75 8.48 6.45 -2.79
N ALA A 76 8.78 5.90 -1.61
CA ALA A 76 9.06 6.63 -0.38
C ALA A 76 10.16 7.71 -0.52
N VAL A 77 11.27 7.42 -1.21
CA VAL A 77 12.35 8.41 -1.43
C VAL A 77 11.85 9.59 -2.24
N ARG A 78 11.13 9.32 -3.35
CA ARG A 78 10.55 10.37 -4.19
C ARG A 78 9.52 11.19 -3.42
N ASP A 79 8.68 10.52 -2.64
CA ASP A 79 7.61 11.17 -1.88
C ASP A 79 8.19 12.04 -0.73
N LEU A 80 9.37 11.70 -0.20
CA LEU A 80 10.12 12.53 0.75
C LEU A 80 10.79 13.74 0.09
N MET A 81 11.38 13.56 -1.09
CA MET A 81 12.06 14.63 -1.84
C MET A 81 11.08 15.60 -2.50
N HIS A 82 9.91 15.10 -2.92
CA HIS A 82 8.90 15.86 -3.65
C HIS A 82 7.49 15.66 -3.07
N PRO A 83 7.28 15.99 -1.78
CA PRO A 83 5.98 15.79 -1.14
C PRO A 83 4.91 16.69 -1.78
N ASP A 84 3.67 16.22 -1.77
CA ASP A 84 2.52 17.09 -2.06
C ASP A 84 2.40 18.19 -0.99
N ARG A 85 2.67 17.83 0.27
CA ARG A 85 2.71 18.68 1.47
C ARG A 85 3.45 17.99 2.61
N ILE A 86 4.00 18.79 3.53
CA ILE A 86 4.49 18.39 4.85
C ILE A 86 3.53 19.00 5.89
N LEU A 87 3.13 18.21 6.88
CA LEU A 87 2.25 18.65 7.96
C LEU A 87 3.03 18.66 9.28
N ILE A 88 2.96 19.76 10.03
CA ILE A 88 3.62 19.94 11.32
C ILE A 88 2.56 20.41 12.32
N GLY A 89 2.21 19.54 13.27
CA GLY A 89 1.30 19.81 14.37
C GLY A 89 2.05 20.19 15.64
N SER A 90 1.71 21.33 16.25
CA SER A 90 2.30 21.75 17.52
C SER A 90 1.26 22.34 18.46
N ASN A 91 1.65 22.54 19.71
CA ASN A 91 0.85 23.35 20.63
C ASN A 91 0.85 24.82 20.18
N THR A 92 -0.23 25.55 20.45
CA THR A 92 -0.35 26.98 20.08
C THR A 92 0.38 27.91 21.05
N THR A 93 1.10 27.36 22.04
CA THR A 93 1.95 28.11 22.95
C THR A 93 3.14 28.73 22.19
N PRO A 94 3.75 29.81 22.70
CA PRO A 94 4.95 30.38 22.08
C PRO A 94 6.10 29.38 21.91
N ALA A 95 6.25 28.44 22.84
CA ALA A 95 7.28 27.41 22.77
C ALA A 95 6.95 26.35 21.70
N GLY A 96 5.71 25.87 21.63
CA GLY A 96 5.26 24.96 20.57
C GLY A 96 5.40 25.55 19.17
N LEU A 97 5.04 26.82 18.99
CA LEU A 97 5.22 27.53 17.72
C LEU A 97 6.70 27.69 17.32
N ARG A 98 7.61 27.91 18.29
CA ARG A 98 9.05 27.92 18.02
C ARG A 98 9.56 26.54 17.62
N ALA A 99 9.10 25.48 18.27
CA ALA A 99 9.45 24.11 17.92
C ALA A 99 8.98 23.74 16.51
N ALA A 100 7.75 24.11 16.14
CA ALA A 100 7.23 23.93 14.79
C ALA A 100 8.04 24.72 13.74
N ALA A 101 8.41 25.97 14.04
CA ALA A 101 9.25 26.78 13.17
C ALA A 101 10.66 26.17 12.98
N ALA A 102 11.24 25.61 14.04
CA ALA A 102 12.52 24.91 13.97
C ALA A 102 12.45 23.65 13.11
N LEU A 103 11.38 22.85 13.20
CA LEU A 103 11.19 21.70 12.30
C LEU A 103 10.90 22.15 10.86
N LYS A 104 10.13 23.22 10.68
CA LYS A 104 9.85 23.80 9.37
C LYS A 104 11.13 24.24 8.66
N SER A 105 12.08 24.86 9.37
CA SER A 105 13.33 25.34 8.77
C SER A 105 14.17 24.20 8.17
N ILE A 106 14.13 23.02 8.80
CA ILE A 106 14.76 21.80 8.27
C ILE A 106 14.13 21.43 6.92
N TYR A 107 12.81 21.29 6.87
CA TYR A 107 12.10 20.90 5.64
C TYR A 107 12.26 21.92 4.51
N THR A 108 12.29 23.21 4.83
CA THR A 108 12.43 24.28 3.82
C THR A 108 13.79 24.32 3.14
N ALA A 109 14.76 23.50 3.57
CA ALA A 109 16.01 23.33 2.84
C ALA A 109 15.83 22.68 1.45
N TRP A 110 14.76 21.90 1.23
CA TRP A 110 14.46 21.32 -0.08
C TRP A 110 12.97 21.35 -0.48
N VAL A 111 12.06 21.57 0.46
CA VAL A 111 10.62 21.64 0.19
C VAL A 111 10.17 23.11 0.12
N PRO A 112 9.44 23.52 -0.94
CA PRO A 112 8.88 24.87 -1.01
C PRO A 112 8.03 25.19 0.22
N GLU A 113 8.23 26.38 0.81
CA GLU A 113 7.59 26.76 2.08
C GLU A 113 6.06 26.66 2.05
N VAL A 114 5.44 26.98 0.91
CA VAL A 114 3.99 26.88 0.68
C VAL A 114 3.44 25.45 0.88
N LYS A 115 4.30 24.43 0.80
CA LYS A 115 3.93 23.03 1.02
C LYS A 115 4.09 22.59 2.47
N VAL A 116 4.66 23.42 3.36
CA VAL A 116 4.83 23.09 4.79
C VAL A 116 3.72 23.74 5.60
N LEU A 117 2.76 22.93 6.03
CA LEU A 117 1.56 23.36 6.73
C LEU A 117 1.76 23.24 8.24
N LEU A 118 1.61 24.36 8.95
CA LEU A 118 1.62 24.40 10.40
C LEU A 118 0.18 24.34 10.92
N VAL A 119 -0.10 23.39 11.80
CA VAL A 119 -1.43 23.17 12.41
C VAL A 119 -1.28 22.88 13.90
N ASN A 120 -2.40 22.75 14.61
CA ASN A 120 -2.36 22.24 15.98
C ASN A 120 -2.07 20.72 16.00
N THR A 121 -1.54 20.21 17.11
CA THR A 121 -1.16 18.79 17.26
C THR A 121 -2.29 17.82 16.96
N TRP A 122 -3.49 18.04 17.50
CA TRP A 122 -4.65 17.16 17.31
C TRP A 122 -5.08 17.10 15.84
N SER A 123 -5.11 18.25 15.16
CA SER A 123 -5.41 18.32 13.73
C SER A 123 -4.36 17.60 12.90
N SER A 124 -3.07 17.65 13.27
CA SER A 124 -2.01 16.93 12.58
C SER A 124 -2.20 15.41 12.66
N GLU A 125 -2.32 14.88 13.88
CA GLU A 125 -2.51 13.44 14.12
C GLU A 125 -3.77 12.92 13.41
N LEU A 126 -4.89 13.64 13.54
CA LEU A 126 -6.15 13.25 12.91
C LEU A 126 -6.09 13.31 11.38
N THR A 127 -5.35 14.27 10.80
CA THR A 127 -5.25 14.41 9.34
C THR A 127 -4.71 13.14 8.67
N LYS A 128 -3.79 12.41 9.32
CA LYS A 128 -3.28 11.14 8.78
C LYS A 128 -4.39 10.09 8.65
N LEU A 129 -5.14 9.87 9.73
CA LEU A 129 -6.24 8.90 9.76
C LEU A 129 -7.32 9.28 8.75
N VAL A 130 -7.73 10.55 8.74
CA VAL A 130 -8.78 11.06 7.84
C VAL A 130 -8.33 10.98 6.38
N ALA A 131 -7.08 11.29 6.05
CA ALA A 131 -6.58 11.20 4.68
C ALA A 131 -6.70 9.76 4.15
N ASN A 132 -6.25 8.77 4.93
CA ASN A 132 -6.36 7.36 4.54
C ASN A 132 -7.82 6.88 4.48
N ALA A 133 -8.66 7.28 5.43
CA ALA A 133 -10.08 6.97 5.43
C ALA A 133 -10.80 7.55 4.19
N MET A 134 -10.48 8.77 3.77
CA MET A 134 -11.04 9.38 2.56
C MET A 134 -10.55 8.70 1.27
N LEU A 135 -9.29 8.25 1.21
CA LEU A 135 -8.79 7.48 0.06
C LEU A 135 -9.52 6.14 -0.06
N ALA A 136 -9.67 5.42 1.06
CA ALA A 136 -10.42 4.17 1.13
C ALA A 136 -11.90 4.38 0.79
N GLN A 137 -12.50 5.46 1.28
CA GLN A 137 -13.87 5.84 0.96
C GLN A 137 -14.08 5.99 -0.54
N ARG A 138 -13.18 6.69 -1.25
CA ARG A 138 -13.29 6.85 -2.72
C ARG A 138 -13.27 5.51 -3.45
N ILE A 139 -12.41 4.59 -3.01
CA ILE A 139 -12.35 3.21 -3.54
C ILE A 139 -13.68 2.49 -3.29
N SER A 140 -14.19 2.52 -2.06
CA SER A 140 -15.49 1.91 -1.74
C SER A 140 -16.64 2.55 -2.50
N SER A 141 -16.66 3.88 -2.65
CA SER A 141 -17.68 4.59 -3.43
C SER A 141 -17.67 4.14 -4.90
N ILE A 142 -16.52 4.07 -5.56
CA ILE A 142 -16.52 3.62 -6.97
C ILE A 142 -16.83 2.11 -7.09
N ASN A 143 -16.45 1.30 -6.10
CA ASN A 143 -16.79 -0.12 -6.04
C ASN A 143 -18.31 -0.35 -5.88
N SER A 144 -19.01 0.45 -5.08
CA SER A 144 -20.47 0.34 -4.98
C SER A 144 -21.15 0.69 -6.30
N ILE A 145 -20.67 1.73 -7.01
CA ILE A 145 -21.15 2.07 -8.35
C ILE A 145 -20.84 0.95 -9.36
N SER A 146 -19.71 0.26 -9.23
CA SER A 146 -19.39 -0.89 -10.10
C SER A 146 -20.44 -2.00 -10.01
N ALA A 147 -21.08 -2.20 -8.85
CA ALA A 147 -22.17 -3.16 -8.70
C ALA A 147 -23.37 -2.76 -9.57
N LEU A 148 -23.75 -1.48 -9.52
CA LEU A 148 -24.84 -0.94 -10.33
C LEU A 148 -24.52 -1.02 -11.82
N CYS A 149 -23.28 -0.75 -12.21
CA CYS A 149 -22.86 -0.81 -13.62
C CYS A 149 -23.05 -2.21 -14.22
N GLU A 150 -22.74 -3.25 -13.45
CA GLU A 150 -22.90 -4.65 -13.88
C GLU A 150 -24.37 -5.00 -14.17
N GLU A 151 -25.32 -4.45 -13.41
CA GLU A 151 -26.76 -4.70 -13.58
C GLU A 151 -27.40 -3.79 -14.63
N LEU A 152 -26.90 -2.56 -14.80
CA LEU A 152 -27.48 -1.55 -15.68
C LEU A 152 -26.93 -1.58 -17.12
N GLY A 153 -25.85 -2.32 -17.39
CA GLY A 153 -25.19 -2.28 -18.69
C GLY A 153 -24.17 -1.13 -18.85
N ALA A 154 -23.79 -0.45 -17.77
CA ALA A 154 -22.83 0.65 -17.80
C ALA A 154 -21.37 0.17 -17.62
N ASP A 155 -20.39 1.01 -17.96
CA ASP A 155 -18.96 0.79 -17.68
C ASP A 155 -18.47 1.75 -16.58
N VAL A 156 -18.08 1.20 -15.44
CA VAL A 156 -17.54 1.96 -14.30
C VAL A 156 -16.31 2.78 -14.68
N SER A 157 -15.51 2.33 -15.64
CA SER A 157 -14.31 3.03 -16.12
C SER A 157 -14.67 4.32 -16.85
N GLU A 158 -15.79 4.32 -17.58
CA GLU A 158 -16.31 5.52 -18.23
C GLU A 158 -16.88 6.50 -17.21
N ILE A 159 -17.61 5.99 -16.20
CA ILE A 159 -18.10 6.81 -15.09
C ILE A 159 -16.93 7.45 -14.33
N SER A 160 -15.90 6.66 -13.98
CA SER A 160 -14.68 7.16 -13.33
C SER A 160 -13.99 8.27 -14.12
N LYS A 161 -13.93 8.15 -15.45
CA LYS A 161 -13.40 9.20 -16.33
C LYS A 161 -14.29 10.44 -16.32
N GLY A 162 -15.61 10.25 -16.44
CA GLY A 162 -16.61 11.33 -16.45
C GLY A 162 -16.58 12.16 -15.17
N ILE A 163 -16.69 11.52 -14.00
CA ILE A 163 -16.67 12.24 -12.71
C ILE A 163 -15.26 12.73 -12.35
N GLY A 164 -14.21 12.02 -12.77
CA GLY A 164 -12.82 12.38 -12.50
C GLY A 164 -12.32 13.60 -13.29
N ALA A 165 -13.03 13.98 -14.36
CA ALA A 165 -12.79 15.21 -15.11
C ALA A 165 -13.23 16.47 -14.34
N ASP A 166 -14.16 16.33 -13.39
CA ASP A 166 -14.51 17.41 -12.46
C ASP A 166 -13.38 17.61 -11.44
N THR A 167 -12.75 18.78 -11.44
CA THR A 167 -11.59 19.08 -10.59
C THR A 167 -11.92 19.06 -9.09
N ARG A 168 -13.20 19.22 -8.71
CA ARG A 168 -13.65 19.10 -7.30
C ARG A 168 -13.59 17.67 -6.80
N LEU A 169 -13.74 16.70 -7.71
CA LEU A 169 -13.65 15.26 -7.41
C LEU A 169 -12.25 14.72 -7.70
N GLY A 170 -11.66 15.09 -8.82
CA GLY A 170 -10.36 14.65 -9.29
C GLY A 170 -10.30 13.20 -9.74
N LYS A 171 -9.30 12.87 -10.56
CA LYS A 171 -9.17 11.57 -11.24
C LYS A 171 -8.53 10.42 -10.43
N LYS A 172 -7.90 10.70 -9.29
CA LYS A 172 -7.15 9.69 -8.51
C LYS A 172 -8.10 8.88 -7.61
N PHE A 173 -7.73 7.64 -7.28
CA PHE A 173 -8.49 6.76 -6.38
C PHE A 173 -9.94 6.49 -6.82
N LEU A 174 -10.20 6.47 -8.13
CA LEU A 174 -11.51 6.14 -8.73
C LEU A 174 -11.42 4.90 -9.63
N HIS A 175 -10.53 3.96 -9.32
CA HIS A 175 -10.43 2.71 -10.06
C HIS A 175 -11.16 1.62 -9.27
N ALA A 176 -12.26 1.12 -9.83
CA ALA A 176 -12.96 -0.02 -9.25
C ALA A 176 -12.13 -1.30 -9.38
N GLY A 177 -12.27 -2.20 -8.42
CA GLY A 177 -11.55 -3.47 -8.42
C GLY A 177 -12.10 -4.42 -7.36
N VAL A 178 -11.28 -5.37 -6.91
CA VAL A 178 -11.65 -6.34 -5.87
C VAL A 178 -11.72 -5.77 -4.44
N GLY A 179 -11.45 -4.47 -4.28
CA GLY A 179 -11.33 -3.80 -3.00
C GLY A 179 -9.90 -3.30 -2.74
N PHE A 180 -9.73 -2.67 -1.59
CA PHE A 180 -8.44 -2.32 -1.03
C PHE A 180 -8.01 -3.36 0.03
N GLY A 181 -6.70 -3.52 0.17
CA GLY A 181 -6.06 -4.28 1.25
C GLY A 181 -4.90 -3.48 1.82
N GLY A 182 -3.95 -4.18 2.43
CA GLY A 182 -2.83 -3.58 3.13
C GLY A 182 -3.21 -3.19 4.56
N SER A 183 -2.19 -2.90 5.37
CA SER A 183 -2.34 -2.71 6.81
C SER A 183 -2.87 -1.32 7.22
N CYS A 184 -2.86 -0.33 6.33
CA CYS A 184 -3.12 1.07 6.70
C CYS A 184 -4.61 1.45 6.67
N PHE A 185 -5.31 1.23 5.55
CA PHE A 185 -6.67 1.77 5.37
C PHE A 185 -7.68 1.22 6.36
N GLU A 186 -7.72 -0.11 6.53
CA GLU A 186 -8.64 -0.76 7.47
C GLU A 186 -8.35 -0.33 8.91
N LYS A 187 -7.08 -0.40 9.33
CA LYS A 187 -6.64 0.01 10.67
C LYS A 187 -7.03 1.46 10.98
N ASP A 188 -6.77 2.39 10.05
CA ASP A 188 -7.03 3.82 10.28
C ASP A 188 -8.53 4.13 10.33
N ILE A 189 -9.35 3.44 9.53
CA ILE A 189 -10.81 3.55 9.62
C ILE A 189 -11.32 2.97 10.95
N LEU A 190 -10.82 1.82 11.39
CA LEU A 190 -11.20 1.23 12.67
C LEU A 190 -10.82 2.14 13.85
N ASN A 191 -9.63 2.74 13.83
CA ASN A 191 -9.21 3.74 14.81
C ASN A 191 -10.14 4.97 14.83
N LEU A 192 -10.51 5.49 13.65
CA LEU A 192 -11.41 6.63 13.52
C LEU A 192 -12.81 6.32 14.05
N SER A 193 -13.36 5.15 13.71
CA SER A 193 -14.65 4.67 14.20
C SER A 193 -14.64 4.41 15.72
N TYR A 194 -13.56 3.85 16.24
CA TYR A 194 -13.37 3.64 17.68
C TYR A 194 -13.34 4.96 18.45
N MET A 195 -12.62 5.95 17.94
CA MET A 195 -12.57 7.30 18.51
C MET A 195 -13.95 7.96 18.51
N ALA A 196 -14.68 7.88 17.39
CA ALA A 196 -16.04 8.40 17.30
C ALA A 196 -16.98 7.75 18.33
N ARG A 197 -16.96 6.41 18.47
CA ARG A 197 -17.77 5.71 19.49
C ARG A 197 -17.38 6.08 20.92
N THR A 198 -16.09 6.27 21.20
CA THR A 198 -15.61 6.70 22.53
C THR A 198 -16.09 8.11 22.89
N LEU A 199 -16.32 8.95 21.88
CA LEU A 199 -16.91 10.28 22.02
C LEU A 199 -18.45 10.28 21.92
N HIS A 200 -19.09 9.10 21.89
CA HIS A 200 -20.53 8.93 21.75
C HIS A 200 -21.12 9.48 20.43
N LEU A 201 -20.33 9.42 19.34
CA LEU A 201 -20.70 9.84 17.98
C LEU A 201 -21.00 8.62 17.09
N ASP A 202 -22.00 7.82 17.46
CA ASP A 202 -22.26 6.52 16.80
C ASP A 202 -22.56 6.66 15.30
N THR A 203 -23.35 7.65 14.88
CA THR A 203 -23.65 7.89 13.46
C THR A 203 -22.40 8.19 12.63
N VAL A 204 -21.41 8.86 13.22
CA VAL A 204 -20.13 9.14 12.54
C VAL A 204 -19.30 7.86 12.42
N ALA A 205 -19.27 7.03 13.46
CA ALA A 205 -18.60 5.75 13.41
C ALA A 205 -19.23 4.82 12.36
N ASP A 206 -20.55 4.73 12.31
CA ASP A 206 -21.26 3.86 11.37
C ASP A 206 -21.04 4.28 9.92
N TYR A 207 -20.91 5.58 9.63
CA TYR A 207 -20.53 6.07 8.31
C TYR A 207 -19.18 5.50 7.85
N TRP A 208 -18.15 5.58 8.69
CA TRP A 208 -16.82 5.09 8.37
C TRP A 208 -16.76 3.55 8.35
N MET A 209 -17.50 2.87 9.22
CA MET A 209 -17.65 1.41 9.16
C MET A 209 -18.31 0.96 7.84
N GLY A 210 -19.27 1.73 7.32
CA GLY A 210 -19.89 1.47 6.01
C GLY A 210 -18.88 1.43 4.86
N VAL A 211 -17.76 2.16 4.95
CA VAL A 211 -16.65 2.08 3.98
C VAL A 211 -16.04 0.67 3.96
N LEU A 212 -15.84 0.06 5.14
CA LEU A 212 -15.33 -1.30 5.28
C LEU A 212 -16.36 -2.34 4.85
N ASP A 213 -17.64 -2.12 5.15
CA ASP A 213 -18.73 -3.00 4.73
C ASP A 213 -18.82 -3.09 3.21
N ILE A 214 -18.69 -1.97 2.49
CA ILE A 214 -18.62 -1.96 1.03
C ILE A 214 -17.36 -2.65 0.50
N ASN A 215 -16.21 -2.50 1.17
CA ASN A 215 -14.99 -3.19 0.76
C ASN A 215 -15.13 -4.71 0.92
N LYS A 216 -15.72 -5.18 2.03
CA LYS A 216 -16.06 -6.59 2.26
C LYS A 216 -17.06 -7.10 1.23
N TYR A 217 -18.15 -6.35 0.99
CA TYR A 217 -19.14 -6.68 -0.04
C TYR A 217 -18.49 -6.85 -1.42
N GLN A 218 -17.57 -5.96 -1.80
CA GLN A 218 -16.89 -6.02 -3.10
C GLN A 218 -16.07 -7.31 -3.24
N ARG A 219 -15.33 -7.68 -2.19
CA ARG A 219 -14.57 -8.93 -2.14
C ARG A 219 -15.49 -10.14 -2.29
N ASP A 220 -16.54 -10.19 -1.48
CA ASP A 220 -17.49 -11.31 -1.47
C ASP A 220 -18.18 -11.43 -2.84
N ARG A 221 -18.56 -10.30 -3.47
CA ARG A 221 -19.12 -10.26 -4.83
C ARG A 221 -18.15 -10.83 -5.87
N PHE A 222 -16.86 -10.50 -5.78
CA PHE A 222 -15.86 -11.07 -6.70
C PHE A 222 -15.74 -12.58 -6.54
N THR A 223 -15.65 -13.09 -5.31
CA THR A 223 -15.59 -14.55 -5.08
C THR A 223 -16.86 -15.24 -5.59
N GLN A 224 -18.04 -14.66 -5.39
CA GLN A 224 -19.28 -15.19 -5.96
C GLN A 224 -19.28 -15.19 -7.49
N LYS A 225 -18.63 -14.20 -8.13
CA LYS A 225 -18.44 -14.19 -9.58
C LYS A 225 -17.55 -15.36 -10.03
N VAL A 226 -16.46 -15.66 -9.32
CA VAL A 226 -15.62 -16.85 -9.56
C VAL A 226 -16.44 -18.14 -9.45
N HIS A 227 -17.24 -18.25 -8.38
CA HIS A 227 -18.10 -19.40 -8.14
C HIS A 227 -19.11 -19.62 -9.27
N ARG A 228 -19.83 -18.57 -9.67
CA ARG A 228 -20.80 -18.61 -10.78
C ARG A 228 -20.13 -18.95 -12.11
N ALA A 229 -18.97 -18.33 -12.41
CA ALA A 229 -18.22 -18.60 -13.63
C ALA A 229 -17.78 -20.07 -13.75
N LEU A 230 -17.57 -20.76 -12.63
CA LEU A 230 -17.20 -22.17 -12.56
C LEU A 230 -18.40 -23.12 -12.35
N ASN A 231 -19.63 -22.69 -12.67
CA ASN A 231 -20.88 -23.44 -12.54
C ASN A 231 -21.21 -23.86 -11.11
N GLY A 232 -20.83 -23.04 -10.13
CA GLY A 232 -21.19 -23.24 -8.73
C GLY A 232 -20.51 -24.43 -8.04
N ASN A 233 -19.37 -24.87 -8.54
CA ASN A 233 -18.60 -25.96 -7.94
C ASN A 233 -17.11 -25.81 -8.27
N LEU A 234 -16.25 -25.71 -7.26
CA LEU A 234 -14.80 -25.62 -7.46
C LEU A 234 -14.07 -26.95 -7.26
N LYS A 235 -14.74 -27.97 -6.71
CA LYS A 235 -14.12 -29.27 -6.42
C LYS A 235 -13.55 -29.90 -7.69
N GLY A 236 -12.30 -30.34 -7.61
CA GLY A 236 -11.60 -30.93 -8.76
C GLY A 236 -11.01 -29.90 -9.73
N LYS A 237 -11.30 -28.61 -9.57
CA LYS A 237 -10.80 -27.52 -10.43
C LYS A 237 -9.53 -26.90 -9.86
N LYS A 238 -8.65 -26.43 -10.75
CA LYS A 238 -7.49 -25.60 -10.42
C LYS A 238 -7.85 -24.15 -10.69
N VAL A 239 -7.69 -23.28 -9.70
CA VAL A 239 -7.88 -21.82 -9.85
C VAL A 239 -6.50 -21.17 -9.79
N ALA A 240 -6.14 -20.42 -10.83
CA ALA A 240 -4.89 -19.69 -10.89
C ALA A 240 -5.12 -18.27 -10.34
N ILE A 241 -4.24 -17.81 -9.47
CA ILE A 241 -4.24 -16.47 -8.88
C ILE A 241 -2.99 -15.76 -9.37
N LEU A 242 -3.18 -14.68 -10.12
CA LEU A 242 -2.11 -13.80 -10.56
C LEU A 242 -2.15 -12.51 -9.72
N GLY A 243 -1.13 -12.34 -8.89
CA GLY A 243 -1.03 -11.25 -7.95
C GLY A 243 -1.46 -11.64 -6.53
N PHE A 244 -0.59 -11.34 -5.57
CA PHE A 244 -0.76 -11.50 -4.15
C PHE A 244 -0.38 -10.23 -3.38
N ALA A 245 0.58 -9.43 -3.82
CA ALA A 245 0.91 -8.15 -3.18
C ALA A 245 -0.33 -7.25 -3.13
N PHE A 246 -0.48 -6.43 -2.09
CA PHE A 246 -1.69 -5.60 -1.96
C PHE A 246 -1.81 -4.51 -3.05
N LYS A 247 -0.68 -4.16 -3.69
CA LYS A 247 -0.57 -3.25 -4.84
C LYS A 247 0.63 -3.62 -5.73
N GLU A 248 0.69 -3.05 -6.93
CA GLU A 248 1.87 -3.17 -7.81
C GLU A 248 3.08 -2.41 -7.23
N GLY A 249 4.28 -2.96 -7.40
CA GLY A 249 5.55 -2.33 -7.01
C GLY A 249 5.93 -2.46 -5.54
N THR A 250 5.43 -3.48 -4.85
CA THR A 250 5.82 -3.82 -3.48
C THR A 250 5.82 -5.35 -3.29
N ASN A 251 6.58 -5.82 -2.32
CA ASN A 251 6.57 -7.20 -1.84
C ASN A 251 5.68 -7.39 -0.59
N ASP A 252 5.03 -6.34 -0.10
CA ASP A 252 4.21 -6.41 1.11
C ASP A 252 2.94 -7.26 0.88
N THR A 253 2.91 -8.39 1.56
CA THR A 253 1.83 -9.38 1.56
C THR A 253 0.77 -9.12 2.63
N ARG A 254 1.06 -8.26 3.62
CA ARG A 254 0.26 -8.14 4.85
C ARG A 254 -1.14 -7.60 4.58
N ASN A 255 -2.13 -8.30 5.10
CA ASN A 255 -3.55 -8.03 4.90
C ASN A 255 -3.90 -7.80 3.41
N SER A 256 -3.25 -8.53 2.51
CA SER A 256 -3.54 -8.42 1.08
C SER A 256 -4.99 -8.81 0.80
N ILE A 257 -5.64 -8.12 -0.14
CA ILE A 257 -6.97 -8.51 -0.59
C ILE A 257 -6.99 -9.94 -1.18
N ALA A 258 -5.84 -10.40 -1.71
CA ALA A 258 -5.71 -11.72 -2.30
C ALA A 258 -5.91 -12.84 -1.26
N VAL A 259 -5.35 -12.71 -0.05
CA VAL A 259 -5.47 -13.77 0.98
C VAL A 259 -6.93 -13.98 1.40
N HIS A 260 -7.71 -12.90 1.48
CA HIS A 260 -9.13 -12.98 1.81
C HIS A 260 -9.95 -13.64 0.69
N ILE A 261 -9.65 -13.33 -0.58
CA ILE A 261 -10.31 -13.98 -1.73
C ILE A 261 -9.94 -15.47 -1.78
N ILE A 262 -8.66 -15.80 -1.60
CA ILE A 262 -8.16 -17.18 -1.55
C ILE A 262 -8.87 -17.95 -0.44
N ARG A 263 -9.00 -17.36 0.76
CA ARG A 263 -9.73 -17.96 1.88
C ARG A 263 -11.17 -18.30 1.50
N GLU A 264 -11.90 -17.36 0.91
CA GLU A 264 -13.30 -17.61 0.50
C GLU A 264 -13.40 -18.67 -0.62
N ILE A 265 -12.53 -18.63 -1.63
CA ILE A 265 -12.44 -19.64 -2.69
C ILE A 265 -12.14 -21.03 -2.10
N SER A 266 -11.29 -21.08 -1.07
CA SER A 266 -10.82 -22.32 -0.47
C SER A 266 -11.91 -23.07 0.31
N ASN A 267 -12.95 -22.37 0.76
CA ASN A 267 -14.12 -22.98 1.43
C ASN A 267 -14.83 -24.01 0.53
N GLU A 268 -14.77 -23.84 -0.79
CA GLU A 268 -15.35 -24.76 -1.79
C GLU A 268 -14.42 -25.93 -2.15
N ARG A 269 -13.27 -26.04 -1.49
CA ARG A 269 -12.29 -27.14 -1.62
C ARG A 269 -11.91 -27.45 -3.08
N PRO A 270 -11.36 -26.46 -3.81
CA PRO A 270 -10.80 -26.72 -5.14
C PRO A 270 -9.74 -27.81 -5.11
N LYS A 271 -9.42 -28.39 -6.28
CA LYS A 271 -8.26 -29.30 -6.37
C LYS A 271 -6.98 -28.57 -6.00
N GLU A 272 -6.84 -27.34 -6.48
CA GLU A 272 -5.64 -26.52 -6.28
C GLU A 272 -5.97 -25.03 -6.43
N ILE A 273 -5.37 -24.20 -5.58
CA ILE A 273 -5.26 -22.75 -5.77
C ILE A 273 -3.79 -22.47 -6.04
N ALA A 274 -3.44 -22.18 -7.29
CA ALA A 274 -2.08 -21.88 -7.69
C ALA A 274 -1.85 -20.37 -7.68
N ILE A 275 -0.82 -19.88 -7.00
CA ILE A 275 -0.55 -18.45 -6.81
C ILE A 275 0.79 -18.12 -7.47
N PHE A 276 0.83 -17.03 -8.21
CA PHE A 276 2.05 -16.38 -8.64
C PHE A 276 1.93 -14.87 -8.48
N ASP A 277 2.92 -14.28 -7.82
CA ASP A 277 3.14 -12.85 -7.78
C ASP A 277 4.61 -12.59 -8.13
N PRO A 278 4.91 -11.70 -9.09
CA PRO A 278 6.28 -11.41 -9.49
C PRO A 278 7.09 -10.75 -8.37
N GLY A 279 6.45 -9.97 -7.49
CA GLY A 279 7.09 -9.14 -6.46
C GLY A 279 7.13 -9.75 -5.06
N CYS A 280 6.51 -10.91 -4.82
CA CYS A 280 6.51 -11.55 -3.49
C CYS A 280 7.14 -12.94 -3.53
N SER A 281 7.96 -13.26 -2.53
CA SER A 281 8.51 -14.61 -2.40
C SER A 281 7.44 -15.62 -1.98
N ALA A 282 7.68 -16.90 -2.31
CA ALA A 282 6.78 -17.98 -1.89
C ALA A 282 6.69 -18.13 -0.35
N ALA A 283 7.75 -17.74 0.38
CA ALA A 283 7.77 -17.78 1.83
C ALA A 283 6.81 -16.74 2.42
N GLU A 284 6.90 -15.48 1.97
CA GLU A 284 6.06 -14.36 2.45
C GLU A 284 4.57 -14.59 2.13
N ILE A 285 4.27 -15.09 0.94
CA ILE A 285 2.89 -15.44 0.55
C ILE A 285 2.34 -16.53 1.48
N MET A 286 3.12 -17.59 1.71
CA MET A 286 2.67 -18.72 2.53
C MET A 286 2.61 -18.41 4.02
N GLU A 287 3.39 -17.46 4.51
CA GLU A 287 3.28 -16.93 5.87
C GLU A 287 1.91 -16.24 6.05
N GLU A 288 1.60 -15.27 5.21
CA GLU A 288 0.32 -14.53 5.24
C GLU A 288 -0.89 -15.48 5.08
N VAL A 289 -0.81 -16.44 4.16
CA VAL A 289 -1.85 -17.46 3.97
C VAL A 289 -2.07 -18.27 5.25
N ARG A 290 -1.01 -18.67 5.95
CA ARG A 290 -1.12 -19.43 7.21
C ARG A 290 -1.63 -18.58 8.36
N GLU A 291 -1.45 -17.26 8.34
CA GLU A 291 -2.08 -16.37 9.32
C GLU A 291 -3.61 -16.41 9.23
N HIS A 292 -4.14 -16.46 8.00
CA HIS A 292 -5.57 -16.36 7.72
C HIS A 292 -6.29 -17.71 7.55
N ILE A 293 -5.56 -18.77 7.21
CA ILE A 293 -6.10 -20.10 6.94
C ILE A 293 -5.34 -21.12 7.80
N LYS A 294 -6.04 -21.74 8.74
CA LYS A 294 -5.46 -22.70 9.71
C LYS A 294 -5.74 -24.17 9.39
N ASP A 295 -6.67 -24.44 8.47
CA ASP A 295 -7.02 -25.82 8.10
C ASP A 295 -5.93 -26.43 7.21
N GLU A 296 -5.20 -27.41 7.73
CA GLU A 296 -4.08 -28.07 7.03
C GLU A 296 -4.49 -28.71 5.70
N ARG A 297 -5.72 -29.24 5.64
CA ARG A 297 -6.24 -29.80 4.40
C ARG A 297 -6.39 -28.71 3.33
N THR A 298 -6.90 -27.55 3.69
CA THR A 298 -7.01 -26.39 2.80
C THR A 298 -5.63 -25.85 2.42
N LEU A 299 -4.71 -25.72 3.37
CA LEU A 299 -3.33 -25.31 3.11
C LEU A 299 -2.62 -26.24 2.12
N SER A 300 -2.90 -27.54 2.17
CA SER A 300 -2.34 -28.51 1.21
C SER A 300 -2.78 -28.28 -0.24
N GLN A 301 -3.89 -27.57 -0.47
CA GLN A 301 -4.42 -27.22 -1.80
C GLN A 301 -3.85 -25.91 -2.35
N ILE A 302 -3.26 -25.07 -1.50
CA ILE A 302 -2.68 -23.78 -1.90
C ILE A 302 -1.21 -24.02 -2.31
N LYS A 303 -0.86 -23.61 -3.52
CA LYS A 303 0.47 -23.80 -4.11
C LYS A 303 0.99 -22.49 -4.66
N VAL A 304 2.04 -21.94 -4.05
CA VAL A 304 2.78 -20.84 -4.67
C VAL A 304 3.73 -21.41 -5.72
N ARG A 305 3.72 -20.83 -6.92
CA ARG A 305 4.52 -21.23 -8.07
C ARG A 305 5.52 -20.12 -8.39
N ASN A 306 6.59 -20.49 -9.09
CA ASN A 306 7.69 -19.57 -9.39
C ASN A 306 7.45 -18.75 -10.68
N ASN A 307 6.47 -19.13 -11.50
CA ASN A 307 6.19 -18.48 -12.77
C ASN A 307 4.70 -18.58 -13.13
N TRP A 308 4.27 -17.77 -14.09
CA TRP A 308 2.87 -17.76 -14.54
C TRP A 308 2.49 -19.02 -15.33
N ARG A 309 3.43 -19.72 -15.97
CA ARG A 309 3.18 -20.92 -16.80
C ARG A 309 2.66 -22.06 -15.92
N ASP A 310 3.41 -22.44 -14.90
CA ASP A 310 3.03 -23.47 -13.92
C ASP A 310 1.75 -23.10 -13.17
N THR A 311 1.52 -21.80 -12.96
CA THR A 311 0.33 -21.27 -12.29
C THR A 311 -0.92 -21.46 -13.14
N THR A 312 -0.82 -21.18 -14.43
CA THR A 312 -1.96 -21.15 -15.37
C THR A 312 -2.18 -22.48 -16.08
N GLU A 313 -1.19 -23.37 -16.13
CA GLU A 313 -1.29 -24.70 -16.75
C GLU A 313 -2.44 -25.52 -16.17
N GLY A 314 -3.34 -26.01 -17.03
CA GLY A 314 -4.48 -26.85 -16.64
C GLY A 314 -5.50 -26.15 -15.72
N SER A 315 -5.40 -24.83 -15.53
CA SER A 315 -6.33 -24.05 -14.72
C SER A 315 -7.72 -23.97 -15.39
N SER A 316 -8.76 -23.94 -14.56
CA SER A 316 -10.16 -23.76 -14.97
C SER A 316 -10.58 -22.29 -14.99
N ALA A 317 -9.88 -21.45 -14.22
CA ALA A 317 -10.04 -20.00 -14.24
C ALA A 317 -8.74 -19.33 -13.77
N ILE A 318 -8.49 -18.14 -14.29
CA ILE A 318 -7.45 -17.23 -13.83
C ILE A 318 -8.12 -16.04 -13.14
N CYS A 319 -7.69 -15.70 -11.93
CA CYS A 319 -8.10 -14.50 -11.21
C CYS A 319 -6.93 -13.53 -11.14
N ILE A 320 -7.11 -12.30 -11.61
CA ILE A 320 -6.09 -11.26 -11.52
C ILE A 320 -6.42 -10.34 -10.34
N LEU A 321 -5.58 -10.35 -9.32
CA LEU A 321 -5.84 -9.67 -8.04
C LEU A 321 -4.90 -8.50 -7.76
N THR A 322 -3.78 -8.39 -8.49
CA THR A 322 -2.82 -7.27 -8.36
C THR A 322 -2.48 -6.74 -9.75
N PRO A 323 -2.48 -5.41 -9.97
CA PRO A 323 -2.41 -4.81 -11.30
C PRO A 323 -1.00 -4.77 -11.93
N TRP A 324 -0.18 -5.79 -11.70
CA TRP A 324 1.18 -5.89 -12.24
C TRP A 324 1.19 -5.77 -13.77
N TYR A 325 2.14 -5.01 -14.31
CA TYR A 325 2.29 -4.85 -15.76
C TYR A 325 2.52 -6.17 -16.48
N HIS A 326 3.16 -7.17 -15.85
CA HIS A 326 3.36 -8.53 -16.38
C HIS A 326 2.09 -9.20 -16.86
N PHE A 327 0.96 -8.90 -16.21
CA PHE A 327 -0.32 -9.55 -16.48
C PHE A 327 -1.11 -8.82 -17.56
N ARG A 328 -0.67 -7.63 -18.00
CA ARG A 328 -1.30 -6.87 -19.08
C ARG A 328 -1.04 -7.54 -20.43
N TYR A 329 -1.94 -7.34 -21.38
CA TYR A 329 -1.78 -7.90 -22.72
C TYR A 329 -0.54 -7.27 -23.44
N PRO A 330 0.24 -8.03 -24.24
CA PRO A 330 1.61 -7.67 -24.66
C PRO A 330 1.82 -6.26 -25.25
N ALA A 331 0.86 -5.74 -26.03
CA ALA A 331 0.97 -4.40 -26.62
C ALA A 331 0.95 -3.26 -25.57
N GLN A 332 0.32 -3.47 -24.41
CA GLN A 332 0.27 -2.50 -23.29
C GLN A 332 1.36 -2.76 -22.23
N ALA A 333 1.76 -4.02 -22.05
CA ALA A 333 2.83 -4.40 -21.12
C ALA A 333 4.18 -3.76 -21.52
N GLN A 334 4.53 -3.80 -22.82
CA GLN A 334 5.79 -3.26 -23.34
C GLN A 334 5.90 -1.72 -23.24
N ALA A 335 4.78 -1.00 -23.29
CA ALA A 335 4.77 0.46 -23.15
C ALA A 335 4.92 0.93 -21.69
N THR A 336 4.52 0.10 -20.72
CA THR A 336 4.53 0.46 -19.29
C THR A 336 5.87 0.13 -18.63
N ALA A 337 6.51 -0.98 -19.02
CA ALA A 337 7.83 -1.39 -18.49
C ALA A 337 8.94 -0.33 -18.69
N ARG A 338 8.79 0.57 -19.67
CA ARG A 338 9.75 1.65 -19.95
C ARG A 338 9.59 2.89 -19.04
N ARG A 339 8.56 2.98 -18.19
CA ARG A 339 8.26 4.20 -17.41
C ARG A 339 8.55 4.10 -15.91
N THR A 340 8.93 2.92 -15.39
CA THR A 340 9.12 2.69 -13.95
C THR A 340 10.56 2.83 -13.45
N SER A 341 11.57 2.84 -14.32
CA SER A 341 12.95 3.17 -13.89
C SER A 341 13.21 4.67 -14.00
N LEU A 342 13.13 5.39 -12.88
CA LEU A 342 13.64 6.77 -12.77
C LEU A 342 15.17 6.86 -12.80
N TRP A 343 15.85 5.71 -12.85
CA TRP A 343 17.30 5.61 -12.78
C TRP A 343 17.86 5.26 -14.17
N ASN A 344 18.38 6.25 -14.89
CA ASN A 344 19.13 6.07 -16.13
C ASN A 344 20.54 5.51 -15.84
N GLY A 345 20.63 4.34 -15.21
CA GLY A 345 21.88 3.65 -14.88
C GLY A 345 21.76 2.13 -15.06
N SER A 346 22.87 1.44 -15.31
CA SER A 346 22.87 -0.02 -15.50
C SER A 346 22.38 -0.75 -14.24
N LYS A 347 21.87 -1.98 -14.39
CA LYS A 347 21.46 -2.83 -13.24
C LYS A 347 22.59 -3.00 -12.21
N GLU A 348 23.86 -3.05 -12.64
CA GLU A 348 25.00 -3.08 -11.71
C GLU A 348 25.16 -1.80 -10.90
N GLN A 349 24.94 -0.62 -11.51
CA GLN A 349 25.03 0.66 -10.80
C GLN A 349 23.94 0.80 -9.73
N GLN A 350 22.72 0.34 -10.04
CA GLN A 350 21.60 0.36 -9.10
C GLN A 350 21.88 -0.53 -7.87
N LYS A 351 22.45 -1.72 -8.10
CA LYS A 351 22.83 -2.67 -7.05
C LYS A 351 24.00 -2.17 -6.19
N ALA A 352 24.94 -1.44 -6.79
CA ALA A 352 26.06 -0.83 -6.08
C ALA A 352 25.62 0.30 -5.13
N ILE A 353 24.61 1.10 -5.53
CA ILE A 353 24.08 2.22 -4.74
C ILE A 353 23.19 1.74 -3.60
N ALA A 354 22.33 0.74 -3.84
CA ALA A 354 21.43 0.21 -2.82
C ALA A 354 22.16 -0.44 -1.63
N ASN A 355 23.37 -0.95 -1.86
CA ASN A 355 24.22 -1.59 -0.86
C ASN A 355 25.41 -0.70 -0.44
N ALA A 356 25.36 0.61 -0.72
CA ALA A 356 26.46 1.50 -0.38
C ALA A 356 26.32 2.09 1.03
N GLY A 357 27.38 1.97 1.83
CA GLY A 357 27.59 2.76 3.04
C GLY A 357 28.22 4.11 2.71
N PHE A 358 28.37 4.99 3.71
CA PHE A 358 29.05 6.27 3.54
C PHE A 358 30.54 6.19 3.89
N LEU A 359 31.38 6.90 3.16
CA LEU A 359 32.79 7.17 3.49
C LEU A 359 32.87 7.86 4.85
N GLY A 360 33.09 7.08 5.91
CA GLY A 360 33.16 7.54 7.29
C GLY A 360 31.80 8.02 7.86
N PRO A 361 31.69 8.10 9.20
CA PRO A 361 30.41 8.37 9.87
C PRO A 361 29.96 9.83 9.81
N LYS A 362 30.84 10.76 9.40
CA LYS A 362 30.58 12.21 9.45
C LYS A 362 31.13 12.95 8.24
N PRO A 363 30.46 14.02 7.79
CA PRO A 363 31.02 14.93 6.83
C PRO A 363 32.21 15.72 7.31
N THR A 364 33.23 15.85 6.45
CA THR A 364 34.32 16.81 6.64
C THR A 364 33.81 18.22 6.35
N GLU A 365 34.49 19.25 6.85
CA GLU A 365 34.16 20.64 6.53
C GLU A 365 34.18 20.90 5.01
N MET A 366 35.02 20.19 4.27
CA MET A 366 35.10 20.30 2.82
C MET A 366 33.86 19.68 2.13
N ASP A 367 33.37 18.55 2.64
CA ASP A 367 32.13 17.94 2.16
C ASP A 367 30.92 18.86 2.38
N ILE A 368 30.90 19.58 3.52
CA ILE A 368 29.83 20.53 3.85
C ILE A 368 29.86 21.71 2.88
N ILE A 369 31.04 22.28 2.62
CA ILE A 369 31.21 23.39 1.68
C ILE A 369 30.84 22.96 0.25
N ASP A 370 31.20 21.75 -0.17
CA ASP A 370 30.87 21.26 -1.51
C ASP A 370 29.38 20.92 -1.64
N LEU A 371 28.73 20.46 -0.57
CA LEU A 371 27.29 20.31 -0.50
C LEU A 371 26.57 21.66 -0.57
N GLU A 372 27.06 22.67 0.16
CA GLU A 372 26.51 24.04 0.12
C GLU A 372 26.61 24.64 -1.28
N LYS A 373 27.76 24.47 -1.96
CA LYS A 373 27.95 24.87 -3.37
C LYS A 373 27.05 24.09 -4.32
N PHE A 374 26.84 22.79 -4.06
CA PHE A 374 25.95 21.97 -4.87
C PHE A 374 24.50 22.43 -4.76
N VAL A 375 24.04 22.75 -3.54
CA VAL A 375 22.69 23.26 -3.26
C VAL A 375 22.49 24.67 -3.85
N THR A 376 23.47 25.58 -3.72
CA THR A 376 23.37 26.95 -4.27
C THR A 376 23.43 27.02 -5.78
N ARG A 377 24.05 26.05 -6.46
CA ARG A 377 24.18 26.04 -7.93
C ARG A 377 22.94 25.60 -8.68
N GLY A 378 21.89 25.13 -8.00
CA GLY A 378 20.61 24.80 -8.61
C GLY A 378 20.73 23.89 -9.83
N ASN A 379 21.24 22.66 -9.64
CA ASN A 379 21.37 21.72 -10.74
C ASN A 379 20.14 20.81 -10.87
N ASN A 380 19.78 20.48 -12.11
CA ASN A 380 18.72 19.58 -12.51
C ASN A 380 19.04 18.12 -12.13
N GLY A 381 18.84 17.74 -10.87
CA GLY A 381 18.36 16.40 -10.46
C GLY A 381 19.10 15.11 -10.87
N THR A 382 20.31 15.10 -11.44
CA THR A 382 20.93 13.85 -11.95
C THR A 382 22.05 13.24 -11.11
N ALA A 383 22.60 13.95 -10.13
CA ALA A 383 23.70 13.42 -9.30
C ALA A 383 23.14 12.70 -8.06
N VAL A 384 23.20 11.37 -8.09
CA VAL A 384 22.74 10.46 -7.03
C VAL A 384 23.60 10.56 -5.76
N ASP A 385 24.89 10.82 -5.96
CA ASP A 385 25.89 10.95 -4.90
C ASP A 385 26.81 12.14 -5.21
N PRO A 386 26.34 13.37 -4.96
CA PRO A 386 27.07 14.58 -5.34
C PRO A 386 28.40 14.75 -4.60
N LEU A 387 28.54 14.09 -3.44
CA LEU A 387 29.76 14.10 -2.64
C LEU A 387 30.67 12.88 -2.91
N LYS A 388 30.25 11.94 -3.77
CA LYS A 388 30.96 10.67 -4.06
C LYS A 388 31.32 9.89 -2.80
N ARG A 389 30.41 9.87 -1.83
CA ARG A 389 30.63 9.23 -0.53
C ARG A 389 30.05 7.85 -0.41
N LEU A 390 29.24 7.42 -1.37
CA LEU A 390 28.71 6.06 -1.40
C LEU A 390 29.84 5.09 -1.72
N VAL A 391 30.16 4.23 -0.76
CA VAL A 391 31.07 3.10 -0.94
C VAL A 391 30.23 1.83 -0.90
N PRO A 392 30.24 0.99 -1.94
CA PRO A 392 29.60 -0.32 -1.91
C PRO A 392 30.14 -1.11 -0.71
N GLU A 393 29.28 -1.44 0.27
CA GLU A 393 29.69 -2.33 1.35
C GLU A 393 29.76 -3.76 0.83
N VAL A 394 30.81 -4.48 1.24
CA VAL A 394 30.91 -5.92 0.95
C VAL A 394 29.96 -6.64 1.89
N CYS A 395 28.82 -7.02 1.35
CA CYS A 395 27.77 -7.77 2.01
C CYS A 395 28.31 -9.07 2.67
N PRO A 396 27.97 -9.36 3.93
CA PRO A 396 28.22 -10.68 4.53
C PRO A 396 27.52 -11.78 3.72
N VAL A 397 28.17 -12.95 3.61
CA VAL A 397 27.70 -14.09 2.78
C VAL A 397 26.26 -14.54 3.10
N ASP A 398 25.75 -14.22 4.30
CA ASP A 398 24.43 -14.59 4.81
C ASP A 398 23.43 -13.42 4.98
N CYS A 399 23.67 -12.24 4.39
CA CYS A 399 22.72 -11.11 4.48
C CYS A 399 21.42 -11.39 3.68
N LYS A 400 20.30 -11.57 4.40
CA LYS A 400 18.98 -11.76 3.77
C LYS A 400 18.45 -10.55 2.99
N GLY A 401 18.77 -9.32 3.41
CA GLY A 401 18.20 -8.09 2.81
C GLY A 401 18.93 -7.56 1.57
N CYS A 402 20.23 -7.87 1.43
CA CYS A 402 21.09 -7.24 0.43
C CYS A 402 20.91 -7.82 -1.00
N GLY A 403 20.25 -8.97 -1.12
CA GLY A 403 19.79 -9.57 -2.39
C GLY A 403 18.40 -9.10 -2.82
N GLN A 404 17.65 -8.45 -1.92
CA GLN A 404 16.28 -8.02 -2.10
C GLN A 404 16.23 -6.50 -2.29
N THR A 405 16.75 -6.00 -3.41
CA THR A 405 16.33 -4.64 -3.80
C THR A 405 14.89 -4.73 -4.29
N ALA A 406 14.00 -3.82 -3.90
CA ALA A 406 12.65 -3.74 -4.45
C ALA A 406 12.62 -3.60 -6.00
N ALA A 407 13.78 -3.30 -6.62
CA ALA A 407 13.98 -3.28 -8.07
C ALA A 407 14.51 -4.61 -8.66
N ALA A 408 15.00 -5.54 -7.82
CA ALA A 408 15.44 -6.88 -8.22
C ALA A 408 14.34 -7.93 -8.07
N GLU A 409 13.23 -7.64 -7.38
CA GLU A 409 12.09 -8.55 -7.22
C GLU A 409 11.06 -8.42 -8.36
N ASP A 410 11.44 -7.88 -9.52
CA ASP A 410 10.60 -7.81 -10.73
C ASP A 410 11.12 -8.80 -11.79
N GLU A 411 11.36 -10.06 -11.39
CA GLU A 411 12.02 -11.09 -12.23
C GLU A 411 11.06 -11.86 -13.17
N GLY A 412 9.76 -11.56 -13.14
CA GLY A 412 8.78 -12.24 -13.98
C GLY A 412 8.90 -11.90 -15.47
N ASP A 413 8.68 -12.87 -16.35
CA ASP A 413 8.37 -12.56 -17.75
C ASP A 413 6.88 -12.16 -17.87
N ALA A 414 6.56 -11.33 -18.87
CA ALA A 414 5.18 -10.97 -19.15
C ALA A 414 4.38 -12.22 -19.56
N VAL A 415 3.12 -12.30 -19.14
CA VAL A 415 2.24 -13.43 -19.45
C VAL A 415 1.99 -13.48 -20.96
N ASP A 416 2.39 -14.60 -21.57
CA ASP A 416 2.03 -14.92 -22.95
C ASP A 416 0.61 -15.50 -22.96
N TRP A 417 -0.37 -14.65 -23.21
CA TRP A 417 -1.78 -15.04 -23.24
C TRP A 417 -2.11 -16.03 -24.37
N GLU A 418 -1.33 -16.09 -25.45
CA GLU A 418 -1.53 -17.11 -26.49
C GLU A 418 -1.12 -18.48 -25.98
N GLU A 419 0.02 -18.58 -25.29
CA GLU A 419 0.46 -19.80 -24.63
C GLU A 419 -0.52 -20.24 -23.56
N VAL A 420 -0.97 -19.31 -22.70
CA VAL A 420 -2.01 -19.56 -21.69
C VAL A 420 -3.25 -20.19 -22.33
N SER A 421 -3.63 -19.68 -23.50
CA SER A 421 -4.81 -20.16 -24.20
C SER A 421 -4.68 -21.62 -24.66
N ARG A 422 -3.48 -22.15 -24.87
CA ARG A 422 -3.26 -23.52 -25.37
C ARG A 422 -3.37 -24.58 -24.28
N HIS A 423 -3.05 -24.24 -23.03
CA HIS A 423 -2.98 -25.20 -21.92
C HIS A 423 -4.04 -25.03 -20.82
N MET A 424 -4.86 -23.97 -20.89
CA MET A 424 -6.03 -23.84 -20.01
C MET A 424 -7.15 -24.81 -20.37
N LYS A 425 -7.96 -25.18 -19.37
CA LYS A 425 -9.17 -25.98 -19.60
C LYS A 425 -10.27 -25.14 -20.24
N LEU A 426 -11.10 -25.79 -21.05
CA LEU A 426 -12.32 -25.15 -21.59
C LEU A 426 -13.47 -25.19 -20.57
N PRO A 427 -14.30 -24.13 -20.49
CA PRO A 427 -14.08 -22.81 -21.11
C PRO A 427 -12.90 -22.08 -20.46
N LYS A 428 -12.13 -21.32 -21.25
CA LYS A 428 -10.98 -20.56 -20.74
C LYS A 428 -11.51 -19.29 -20.05
N LEU A 429 -11.46 -19.24 -18.73
CA LEU A 429 -12.06 -18.15 -17.94
C LEU A 429 -10.98 -17.24 -17.35
N VAL A 430 -11.15 -15.92 -17.54
CA VAL A 430 -10.32 -14.89 -16.89
C VAL A 430 -11.23 -13.95 -16.13
N LEU A 431 -11.10 -13.93 -14.80
CA LEU A 431 -11.74 -12.98 -13.92
C LEU A 431 -10.73 -11.88 -13.56
N ASP A 432 -10.85 -10.75 -14.23
CA ASP A 432 -9.97 -9.62 -14.03
C ASP A 432 -10.51 -8.71 -12.94
N GLY A 433 -10.01 -8.90 -11.72
CA GLY A 433 -10.35 -8.11 -10.55
C GLY A 433 -9.81 -6.68 -10.57
N ARG A 434 -8.99 -6.32 -11.56
CA ARG A 434 -8.31 -5.03 -11.66
C ARG A 434 -8.55 -4.30 -12.98
N ASN A 435 -9.28 -4.89 -13.91
CA ASN A 435 -9.57 -4.34 -15.25
C ASN A 435 -8.31 -3.91 -16.02
N ILE A 436 -7.25 -4.70 -15.94
CA ILE A 436 -5.95 -4.45 -16.60
C ILE A 436 -5.78 -5.19 -17.93
N VAL A 437 -6.60 -6.22 -18.23
CA VAL A 437 -6.52 -6.97 -19.49
C VAL A 437 -7.49 -6.41 -20.54
N SER A 438 -7.12 -6.58 -21.81
CA SER A 438 -7.98 -6.24 -22.94
C SER A 438 -8.93 -7.40 -23.24
N ALA A 439 -10.19 -7.29 -22.78
CA ALA A 439 -11.21 -8.31 -23.04
C ALA A 439 -11.34 -8.66 -24.54
N PRO A 440 -11.42 -7.69 -25.48
CA PRO A 440 -11.53 -8.01 -26.90
C PRO A 440 -10.34 -8.80 -27.47
N GLU A 441 -9.12 -8.58 -26.98
CA GLU A 441 -7.94 -9.32 -27.46
C GLU A 441 -7.90 -10.74 -26.88
N LEU A 442 -8.26 -10.91 -25.62
CA LEU A 442 -8.34 -12.23 -25.00
C LEU A 442 -9.51 -13.05 -25.58
N GLU A 443 -10.63 -12.43 -25.91
CA GLU A 443 -11.77 -13.10 -26.53
C GLU A 443 -11.42 -13.70 -27.90
N LYS A 444 -10.54 -13.05 -28.69
CA LYS A 444 -10.00 -13.61 -29.95
C LYS A 444 -9.23 -14.92 -29.73
N LEU A 445 -8.64 -15.12 -28.55
CA LEU A 445 -7.93 -16.34 -28.16
C LEU A 445 -8.87 -17.40 -27.53
N GLY A 446 -10.18 -17.12 -27.49
CA GLY A 446 -11.22 -17.99 -26.95
C GLY A 446 -11.38 -17.90 -25.44
N PHE A 447 -10.89 -16.84 -24.80
CA PHE A 447 -11.18 -16.56 -23.40
C PHE A 447 -12.58 -15.96 -23.22
N ARG A 448 -13.20 -16.26 -22.09
CA ARG A 448 -14.32 -15.51 -21.54
C ARG A 448 -13.78 -14.64 -20.42
N VAL A 449 -13.80 -13.32 -20.63
CA VAL A 449 -13.23 -12.35 -19.70
C VAL A 449 -14.36 -11.70 -18.90
N GLN A 450 -14.21 -11.64 -17.58
CA GLN A 450 -15.13 -10.94 -16.70
C GLN A 450 -14.37 -9.90 -15.87
N GLY A 451 -14.67 -8.63 -16.10
CA GLY A 451 -14.13 -7.52 -15.33
C GLY A 451 -15.02 -7.09 -14.17
N ILE A 452 -14.58 -6.05 -13.45
CA ILE A 452 -15.36 -5.34 -12.43
C ILE A 452 -16.09 -4.17 -13.07
N GLY A 453 -17.40 -4.04 -12.82
CA GLY A 453 -18.16 -2.86 -13.22
C GLY A 453 -18.40 -2.71 -14.71
N LYS A 454 -18.36 -3.82 -15.47
CA LYS A 454 -18.69 -3.86 -16.88
C LYS A 454 -20.00 -4.63 -17.04
N GLY A 455 -21.08 -3.94 -17.37
CA GLY A 455 -22.35 -4.58 -17.67
C GLY A 455 -22.25 -5.45 -18.92
N VAL A 456 -23.00 -6.56 -18.92
CA VAL A 456 -23.21 -7.33 -20.15
C VAL A 456 -24.12 -6.48 -21.03
N GLY A 457 -23.65 -6.06 -22.20
CA GLY A 457 -24.50 -5.35 -23.15
C GLY A 457 -25.79 -6.16 -23.38
N MET A 458 -26.95 -5.51 -23.20
CA MET A 458 -28.26 -6.12 -23.45
C MET A 458 -28.37 -6.63 -24.88
#